data_AF-A0A538G4P8-F1
#
_entry.id   AF-A0A538G4P8-F1
#
_cell.length_a   1.000
_cell.length_b   1.000
_cell.length_c   1.000
_cell.angle_alpha   90.00
_cell.angle_beta   90.00
_cell.angle_gamma   90.00
#
_symmetry.space_group_name_H-M   'P 1'
#
loop_
_entity.id
_entity.type
_entity.pdbx_description
1 polymer ?
#
loop_
_entity_poly.entity_id
_entity_poly.type
_entity_poly.pdbx_seq_one_letter_code
_entity_poly.pdbx_strand_id
1 'polypeptide(L)'
;MTTAPGRTVRVEILARRDCPSRDLAISLVDEAIFATGVPARVEMIDVVTEEQARRRRFLGSPSVRVDGRDVDPWADGRTDYSLSTRIYRTERGLAGGPDVGWIGAALVHAAELAAAGGT
;
A
#
# COMPACT_ATOMS: atom_id res chain seq x y z
N MET A 1 -13.88 -18.58 24.05
CA MET A 1 -13.04 -19.10 22.96
C MET A 1 -12.15 -17.94 22.51
N THR A 2 -10.92 -17.88 23.00
CA THR A 2 -9.98 -16.81 22.63
C THR A 2 -9.04 -17.37 21.57
N THR A 3 -9.38 -17.12 20.32
CA THR A 3 -8.45 -17.37 19.20
C THR A 3 -7.25 -16.45 19.41
N ALA A 4 -6.04 -17.00 19.36
CA ALA A 4 -4.82 -16.18 19.35
C ALA A 4 -4.94 -15.11 18.25
N PRO A 5 -4.48 -13.86 18.47
CA PRO A 5 -4.56 -12.85 17.44
C PRO A 5 -3.70 -13.32 16.26
N GLY A 6 -4.37 -13.77 15.20
CA GLY A 6 -3.73 -13.96 13.90
C GLY A 6 -3.01 -12.67 13.53
N ARG A 7 -1.81 -12.79 12.95
CA ARG A 7 -0.97 -11.64 12.58
C ARG A 7 -1.82 -10.61 11.83
N THR A 8 -1.92 -9.40 12.38
CA THR A 8 -2.59 -8.28 11.70
C THR A 8 -1.79 -7.90 10.45
N VAL A 9 -2.46 -7.79 9.30
CA VAL A 9 -1.83 -7.40 8.03
C VAL A 9 -1.32 -5.97 8.15
N ARG A 10 -0.07 -5.70 7.75
CA ARG A 10 0.49 -4.34 7.78
C ARG A 10 0.23 -3.65 6.45
N VAL A 11 -0.34 -2.44 6.48
CA VAL A 11 -0.44 -1.56 5.31
C VAL A 11 0.43 -0.33 5.53
N GLU A 12 1.28 -0.02 4.57
CA GLU A 12 2.15 1.15 4.59
C GLU A 12 1.69 2.13 3.51
N ILE A 13 1.39 3.37 3.89
CA ILE A 13 1.13 4.47 2.96
C ILE A 13 2.35 5.37 2.99
N LEU A 14 3.12 5.36 1.91
CA LEU A 14 4.29 6.21 1.72
C LEU A 14 3.84 7.46 0.96
N ALA A 15 4.08 8.64 1.53
CA ALA A 15 3.73 9.91 0.89
C ALA A 15 4.67 11.03 1.30
N ARG A 16 4.70 12.10 0.50
CA ARG A 16 5.28 13.38 0.94
C ARG A 16 4.28 14.08 1.86
N ARG A 17 4.78 14.85 2.84
CA ARG A 17 3.92 15.58 3.80
C ARG A 17 2.99 16.60 3.12
N ASP A 18 3.44 17.18 2.02
CA ASP A 18 2.73 18.18 1.23
C ASP A 18 1.91 17.57 0.07
N CYS A 19 1.73 16.25 0.02
CA CYS A 19 1.03 15.61 -1.08
C CYS A 19 -0.49 15.69 -0.92
N PRO A 20 -1.23 16.32 -1.87
CA PRO A 20 -2.70 16.37 -1.81
C PRO A 20 -3.36 14.99 -1.96
N SER A 21 -2.65 14.04 -2.57
CA SER A 21 -3.13 12.67 -2.78
C SER A 21 -2.94 11.77 -1.55
N ARG A 22 -2.43 12.30 -0.43
CA ARG A 22 -2.27 11.53 0.81
C ARG A 22 -3.61 11.10 1.39
N ASP A 23 -4.58 12.02 1.45
CA ASP A 23 -5.91 11.72 1.98
C ASP A 23 -6.66 10.74 1.07
N LEU A 24 -6.48 10.88 -0.25
CA LEU A 24 -6.98 9.90 -1.22
C LEU A 24 -6.46 8.50 -0.94
N ALA A 25 -5.15 8.34 -0.71
CA ALA A 25 -4.57 7.03 -0.42
C ALA A 25 -5.09 6.43 0.89
N ILE A 26 -5.33 7.26 1.91
CA ILE A 26 -5.96 6.81 3.16
C ILE A 26 -7.37 6.30 2.89
N SER A 27 -8.20 7.07 2.18
CA SER A 27 -9.58 6.68 1.86
C SER A 27 -9.64 5.38 1.06
N LEU A 28 -8.75 5.20 0.07
CA LEU A 28 -8.68 3.96 -0.72
C LEU A 28 -8.27 2.75 0.12
N VAL A 29 -7.35 2.93 1.07
CA VAL A 29 -6.95 1.86 2.00
C VAL A 29 -8.10 1.51 2.95
N ASP A 30 -8.77 2.51 3.53
CA ASP A 30 -9.92 2.29 4.40
C ASP A 30 -11.07 1.59 3.65
N GLU A 31 -11.35 1.98 2.41
CA GLU A 31 -12.33 1.33 1.54
C GLU A 31 -11.96 -0.13 1.28
N ALA A 32 -10.71 -0.43 0.95
CA ALA A 32 -10.25 -1.80 0.72
C ALA A 32 -10.32 -2.66 1.99
N ILE A 33 -9.93 -2.13 3.14
CA ILE A 33 -10.03 -2.82 4.44
C ILE A 33 -11.50 -3.13 4.76
N PHE A 34 -12.38 -2.15 4.57
CA PHE A 34 -13.82 -2.33 4.80
C PHE A 34 -14.42 -3.38 3.86
N ALA A 35 -14.12 -3.29 2.55
CA ALA A 35 -14.66 -4.19 1.54
C ALA A 35 -14.19 -5.64 1.71
N THR A 36 -12.95 -5.85 2.16
CA THR A 36 -12.38 -7.19 2.36
C THR A 36 -12.67 -7.78 3.73
N GLY A 37 -12.95 -6.94 4.74
CA GLY A 37 -13.08 -7.36 6.14
C GLY A 37 -11.77 -7.85 6.77
N VAL A 38 -10.63 -7.68 6.09
CA VAL A 38 -9.31 -8.11 6.57
C VAL A 38 -8.81 -7.10 7.61
N PRO A 39 -8.61 -7.49 8.88
CA PRO A 39 -8.06 -6.59 9.89
C PRO A 39 -6.63 -6.20 9.53
N ALA A 40 -6.39 -4.89 9.40
CA ALA A 40 -5.09 -4.37 9.03
C ALA A 40 -4.66 -3.19 9.92
N ARG A 41 -3.35 -3.07 10.12
CA ARG A 41 -2.72 -1.93 10.78
C ARG A 41 -2.14 -1.02 9.70
N VAL A 42 -2.66 0.20 9.62
CA VAL A 42 -2.22 1.22 8.65
C VAL A 42 -1.12 2.09 9.27
N GLU A 43 -0.01 2.24 8.56
CA GLU A 43 1.12 3.08 8.95
C GLU A 43 1.38 4.12 7.85
N MET A 44 1.43 5.39 8.25
CA MET A 44 1.88 6.45 7.36
C MET A 44 3.39 6.62 7.46
N ILE A 45 4.06 6.67 6.31
CA ILE A 45 5.49 6.85 6.21
C ILE A 45 5.77 8.10 5.38
N ASP A 46 6.30 9.11 6.04
CA ASP A 46 6.75 10.33 5.36
C ASP A 46 8.05 10.07 4.60
N VAL A 47 8.03 10.38 3.30
CA VAL A 47 9.21 10.41 2.44
C VAL A 47 9.45 11.86 2.04
N VAL A 48 10.54 12.46 2.54
CA VAL A 48 10.83 13.89 2.39
C VAL A 48 12.16 14.18 1.70
N THR A 49 12.99 13.17 1.42
CA THR A 49 14.25 13.33 0.67
C THR A 49 14.41 12.27 -0.41
N GLU A 50 15.17 12.59 -1.46
CA GLU A 50 15.56 11.64 -2.50
C GLU A 50 16.31 10.42 -1.94
N GLU A 51 17.12 10.61 -0.91
CA GLU A 51 17.79 9.51 -0.23
C GLU A 51 16.79 8.57 0.45
N GLN A 52 15.79 9.12 1.13
CA GLN A 52 14.71 8.33 1.72
C GLN A 52 13.91 7.61 0.65
N ALA A 53 13.67 8.25 -0.50
CA ALA A 53 12.97 7.64 -1.62
C ALA A 53 13.73 6.39 -2.12
N ARG A 54 15.05 6.50 -2.32
CA ARG A 54 15.90 5.36 -2.73
C ARG A 54 15.94 4.26 -1.67
N ARG A 55 16.21 4.62 -0.41
CA ARG A 55 16.29 3.66 0.71
C ARG A 55 14.99 2.86 0.87
N ARG A 56 13.85 3.52 0.65
CA ARG A 56 12.52 2.91 0.77
C ARG A 56 11.99 2.34 -0.53
N ARG A 57 12.72 2.41 -1.65
CA ARG A 57 12.23 2.00 -2.98
C ARG A 57 10.92 2.70 -3.37
N PHE A 58 10.83 3.99 -3.06
CA PHE A 58 9.62 4.80 -3.22
C PHE A 58 9.44 5.21 -4.68
N LEU A 59 8.37 4.75 -5.31
CA LEU A 59 8.05 5.02 -6.73
C LEU A 59 7.28 6.33 -6.95
N GLY A 60 7.21 7.17 -5.93
CA GLY A 60 6.48 8.43 -5.94
C GLY A 60 5.23 8.42 -5.05
N SER A 61 4.70 9.62 -4.82
CA SER A 61 3.60 9.88 -3.88
C SER A 61 2.24 9.82 -4.58
N PRO A 62 1.23 9.16 -3.98
CA PRO A 62 1.34 8.21 -2.87
C PRO A 62 1.85 6.86 -3.38
N SER A 63 2.41 6.01 -2.50
CA SER A 63 2.66 4.58 -2.74
C SER A 63 2.04 3.77 -1.60
N VAL A 64 1.30 2.71 -1.93
CA VAL A 64 0.66 1.83 -0.93
C VAL A 64 1.30 0.46 -0.99
N ARG A 65 1.59 -0.11 0.18
CA ARG A 65 2.17 -1.45 0.31
C ARG A 65 1.41 -2.28 1.33
N VAL A 66 1.31 -3.58 1.07
CA VAL A 66 0.80 -4.57 2.01
C VAL A 66 1.95 -5.52 2.36
N ASP A 67 2.25 -5.63 3.65
CA ASP A 67 3.39 -6.36 4.20
C ASP A 67 4.73 -6.07 3.48
N GLY A 68 4.93 -4.82 3.08
CA GLY A 68 6.13 -4.34 2.39
C GLY A 68 6.14 -4.55 0.87
N ARG A 69 5.11 -5.19 0.30
CA ARG A 69 4.93 -5.37 -1.15
C ARG A 69 4.02 -4.27 -1.71
N ASP A 70 4.45 -3.60 -2.79
CA ASP A 70 3.63 -2.60 -3.48
C ASP A 70 2.37 -3.25 -4.08
N VAL A 71 1.23 -2.56 -3.95
CA VAL A 71 -0.07 -3.06 -4.44
C VAL A 71 -0.20 -2.97 -5.95
N ASP A 72 0.54 -2.08 -6.60
CA ASP A 72 0.52 -1.94 -8.05
C ASP A 72 1.17 -3.16 -8.72
N PRO A 73 0.45 -3.89 -9.60
CA PRO A 73 0.97 -5.08 -10.25
C PRO A 73 2.17 -4.80 -11.16
N TRP A 74 2.40 -3.54 -11.56
CA TRP A 74 3.54 -3.11 -12.40
C TRP A 74 4.66 -2.44 -11.62
N ALA A 75 4.62 -2.45 -10.28
CA ALA A 75 5.70 -1.91 -9.46
C ALA A 75 6.95 -2.80 -9.45
N ASP A 76 6.80 -4.10 -9.67
CA ASP A 76 7.94 -5.02 -9.63
C ASP A 76 8.94 -4.71 -10.76
N GLY A 77 10.23 -4.77 -10.41
CA GLY A 77 11.33 -4.43 -11.31
C GLY A 77 11.52 -2.93 -11.60
N ARG A 78 10.62 -2.03 -11.16
CA ARG A 78 10.84 -0.58 -11.29
C ARG A 78 11.93 -0.06 -10.35
N THR A 79 12.76 0.84 -10.86
CA THR A 79 13.92 1.40 -10.14
C THR A 79 14.01 2.92 -10.22
N ASP A 80 13.04 3.58 -10.84
CA ASP A 80 12.94 5.04 -10.95
C ASP A 80 12.36 5.65 -9.66
N TYR A 81 13.01 5.30 -8.54
CA TYR A 81 12.68 5.82 -7.22
C TYR A 81 12.96 7.32 -7.17
N SER A 82 11.95 8.10 -6.81
CA SER A 82 12.05 9.56 -6.84
C SER A 82 11.07 10.20 -5.87
N LEU A 83 11.36 11.44 -5.46
CA LEU A 83 10.45 12.25 -4.65
C LEU A 83 9.36 12.92 -5.51
N SER A 84 8.80 12.20 -6.48
CA SER A 84 7.85 12.70 -7.47
C SER A 84 6.41 12.30 -7.15
N THR A 85 5.44 12.82 -7.90
CA THR A 85 4.06 12.32 -7.89
C THR A 85 3.98 11.05 -8.72
N ARG A 86 3.35 10.01 -8.18
CA ARG A 86 3.13 8.75 -8.90
C ARG A 86 1.80 8.80 -9.65
N ILE A 87 1.83 8.34 -10.89
CA ILE A 87 0.64 8.13 -11.70
C ILE A 87 0.43 6.63 -11.86
N TYR A 88 -0.80 6.19 -11.60
CA TYR A 88 -1.22 4.81 -11.71
C TYR A 88 -2.00 4.60 -13.00
N ARG A 89 -1.75 3.49 -13.69
CA ARG A 89 -2.49 3.10 -14.89
C ARG A 89 -3.53 2.06 -14.48
N THR A 90 -4.75 2.49 -14.20
CA THR A 90 -5.85 1.58 -13.85
C THR A 90 -6.67 1.25 -15.09
N GLU A 91 -7.59 0.29 -14.97
CA GLU A 91 -8.55 -0.03 -16.04
C GLU A 91 -9.47 1.17 -16.36
N ARG A 92 -9.63 2.10 -15.41
CA ARG A 92 -10.45 3.30 -15.54
C ARG A 92 -9.66 4.49 -16.10
N GLY A 93 -8.37 4.30 -16.38
CA GLY A 93 -7.45 5.32 -16.90
C GLY A 93 -6.35 5.71 -15.92
N LEU A 94 -5.79 6.90 -16.12
CA LEU A 94 -4.73 7.43 -15.24
C LEU A 94 -5.33 7.93 -13.93
N ALA A 95 -4.72 7.56 -12.81
CA ALA A 95 -5.15 7.97 -11.46
C ALA A 95 -3.98 8.46 -10.60
N GLY A 96 -4.30 9.34 -9.64
CA GLY A 96 -3.35 9.84 -8.63
C GLY A 96 -3.21 8.94 -7.40
N GLY A 97 -3.85 7.75 -7.41
CA GLY A 97 -3.77 6.74 -6.37
C GLY A 97 -3.93 5.33 -6.98
N PRO A 98 -3.52 4.28 -6.27
CA PRO A 98 -3.68 2.90 -6.74
C PRO A 98 -5.15 2.50 -6.83
N ASP A 99 -5.45 1.48 -7.63
CA ASP A 99 -6.80 0.92 -7.67
C ASP A 99 -7.15 0.22 -6.34
N VAL A 100 -8.36 0.45 -5.84
CA VAL A 100 -8.85 -0.15 -4.58
C VAL A 100 -8.87 -1.68 -4.65
N GLY A 101 -9.15 -2.24 -5.82
CA GLY A 101 -9.16 -3.68 -6.05
C GLY A 101 -7.77 -4.30 -5.89
N TRP A 102 -6.72 -3.58 -6.25
CA TRP A 102 -5.34 -4.05 -6.03
C TRP A 102 -4.96 -4.07 -4.56
N ILE A 103 -5.37 -3.04 -3.79
CA ILE A 103 -5.17 -3.02 -2.34
C ILE A 103 -5.93 -4.19 -1.71
N GLY A 104 -7.19 -4.39 -2.08
CA GLY A 104 -8.03 -5.47 -1.57
C GLY A 104 -7.44 -6.86 -1.87
N ALA A 105 -7.01 -7.09 -3.11
CA ALA A 105 -6.35 -8.35 -3.49
C ALA A 105 -5.07 -8.60 -2.68
N ALA A 106 -4.26 -7.56 -2.46
CA ALA A 106 -3.04 -7.67 -1.67
C ALA A 106 -3.34 -7.96 -0.18
N LEU A 107 -4.39 -7.38 0.39
CA LEU A 107 -4.85 -7.64 1.75
C LEU A 107 -5.29 -9.10 1.94
N VAL A 108 -6.15 -9.60 1.04
CA VAL A 108 -6.64 -10.99 1.09
C VAL A 108 -5.47 -11.96 0.97
N HIS A 109 -4.59 -11.73 -0.01
CA HIS A 109 -3.42 -12.58 -0.21
C HIS A 109 -2.50 -12.61 1.03
N ALA A 110 -2.24 -11.45 1.65
CA ALA A 110 -1.42 -11.39 2.86
C ALA A 110 -2.08 -12.12 4.05
N ALA A 111 -3.40 -12.03 4.20
CA ALA A 111 -4.15 -12.74 5.23
C ALA A 111 -4.10 -14.27 5.02
N GLU A 112 -4.23 -14.74 3.78
CA GLU A 112 -4.10 -16.17 3.42
C GLU A 112 -2.70 -16.70 3.73
N LEU A 113 -1.64 -15.96 3.37
CA LEU A 113 -0.27 -16.33 3.69
C LEU A 113 -0.02 -16.39 5.21
N ALA A 114 -0.58 -15.46 5.97
CA ALA A 114 -0.48 -15.45 7.43
C ALA A 114 -1.20 -16.67 8.06
N ALA A 115 -2.32 -17.10 7.48
CA ALA A 115 -3.02 -18.32 7.90
C ALA A 115 -2.24 -19.61 7.55
N ALA A 116 -1.56 -19.63 6.41
CA ALA A 116 -0.78 -20.79 5.96
C ALA A 116 0.57 -20.94 6.69
N GLY A 117 1.20 -19.83 7.09
CA GLY A 117 2.50 -19.82 7.80
C GLY A 117 2.44 -20.12 9.30
N GLY A 118 1.26 -20.45 9.83
CA GLY A 118 1.02 -20.75 11.25
C GLY A 118 1.09 -22.24 11.64
N THR A 119 1.71 -23.08 10.82
CA THR A 119 1.91 -24.53 11.06
C THR A 119 3.34 -24.82 11.46
#